data_AF-A0A1V4HSB2-F1
#
_entry.id   AF-A0A1V4HSB2-F1
#
_cell.length_a   1.000
_cell.length_b   1.000
_cell.length_c   1.000
_cell.angle_alpha   90.00
_cell.angle_beta   90.00
_cell.angle_gamma   90.00
#
_symmetry.space_group_name_H-M   'P 1'
#
loop_
_entity.id
_entity.type
_entity.pdbx_description
1 polymer ?
#
loop_
_entity_poly.entity_id
_entity_poly.type
_entity_poly.pdbx_seq_one_letter_code
_entity_poly.pdbx_strand_id
1 'polypeptide(L)' 'MDDLNLAEMVLRSIRENRKLKEGFEEVSEKIGRTTSACANRWNSFLKYQYQAAIQIAKAQADRKRQMK' A
#
# COMPACT_ATOMS: atom_id res chain seq x y z
N MET A 1 -8.72 7.23 11.87
CA MET A 1 -8.25 6.08 11.08
C MET A 1 -7.01 6.56 10.35
N ASP A 2 -5.90 5.85 10.49
CA ASP A 2 -4.59 6.28 9.99
C ASP A 2 -4.45 6.04 8.47
N ASP A 3 -5.35 6.65 7.70
CA ASP A 3 -5.47 6.46 6.25
C ASP A 3 -4.18 6.86 5.51
N LEU A 4 -3.47 7.88 6.00
CA LEU A 4 -2.17 8.30 5.46
C LEU A 4 -1.10 7.22 5.66
N ASN A 5 -0.98 6.67 6.87
CA ASN A 5 -0.01 5.61 7.18
C ASN A 5 -0.32 4.32 6.38
N LEU A 6 -1.60 3.97 6.25
CA LEU A 6 -2.05 2.86 5.42
C LEU A 6 -1.69 3.08 3.94
N ALA A 7 -1.95 4.28 3.42
CA ALA A 7 -1.62 4.60 2.03
C ALA A 7 -0.13 4.60 1.76
N GLU A 8 0.67 5.20 2.64
CA GLU A 8 2.13 5.24 2.52
C GLU A 8 2.72 3.82 2.50
N MET A 9 2.32 2.98 3.47
CA MET A 9 2.82 1.61 3.59
C MET A 9 2.48 0.79 2.36
N VAL A 10 1.24 0.86 1.89
CA VAL A 10 0.77 0.12 0.73
C VAL A 10 1.48 0.58 -0.55
N LEU A 11 1.60 1.90 -0.77
CA LEU A 11 2.31 2.45 -1.93
C LEU A 11 3.79 2.06 -1.91
N ARG A 12 4.41 1.98 -0.73
CA ARG A 12 5.76 1.43 -0.57
C ARG A 12 5.84 -0.04 -0.97
N SER A 13 4.93 -0.88 -0.47
CA SER A 13 4.89 -2.31 -0.85
C SER A 13 4.77 -2.48 -2.37
N ILE A 14 3.95 -1.67 -3.05
CA ILE A 14 3.83 -1.69 -4.52
C ILE A 14 5.15 -1.34 -5.20
N ARG A 15 5.82 -0.26 -4.77
CA ARG A 15 7.13 0.18 -5.33
C ARG A 15 8.23 -0.87 -5.17
N GLU A 16 8.13 -1.67 -4.12
CA GLU A 16 9.09 -2.72 -3.80
C GLU A 16 8.68 -4.10 -4.35
N ASN A 17 7.59 -4.19 -5.12
CA ASN A 17 7.01 -5.45 -5.59
C ASN A 17 6.70 -6.46 -4.47
N ARG A 18 6.38 -5.97 -3.26
CA ARG A 18 5.95 -6.79 -2.12
C ARG A 18 4.43 -7.02 -2.14
N LYS A 19 3.98 -8.10 -1.50
CA LYS A 19 2.54 -8.41 -1.42
C LYS A 19 1.83 -7.35 -0.58
N LEU A 20 0.66 -6.91 -1.04
CA LEU A 20 -0.17 -5.95 -0.29
C LEU A 20 -0.53 -6.45 1.11
N LYS A 21 -0.71 -7.77 1.29
CA LYS A 21 -0.98 -8.40 2.60
C LYS A 21 0.12 -8.11 3.62
N GLU A 22 1.38 -8.15 3.21
CA GLU A 22 2.51 -7.85 4.10
C GLU A 22 2.49 -6.37 4.54
N GLY A 23 2.18 -5.46 3.62
CA GLY A 23 1.99 -4.05 3.95
C GLY A 23 0.79 -3.80 4.88
N PHE A 24 -0.29 -4.56 4.72
CA PHE A 24 -1.45 -4.51 5.62
C PHE A 24 -1.16 -5.11 6.99
N GLU A 25 -0.34 -6.14 7.09
CA GLU A 25 0.08 -6.74 8.37
C GLU A 25 1.03 -5.79 9.13
N GLU A 26 1.99 -5.17 8.44
CA GLU A 26 2.91 -4.23 9.05
C GLU A 26 2.20 -2.97 9.58
N VAL A 27 1.28 -2.40 8.80
CA VAL A 27 0.53 -1.22 9.27
C VAL A 27 -0.46 -1.59 10.38
N SER A 28 -1.09 -2.78 10.32
CA SER A 28 -2.06 -3.21 11.33
C SER A 28 -1.41 -3.43 12.68
N GLU A 29 -0.18 -3.97 12.71
CA GLU A 29 0.66 -4.08 13.91
C GLU A 29 1.00 -2.69 14.47
N LYS A 30 1.42 -1.75 13.61
CA LYS A 30 1.79 -0.39 14.04
C LYS A 30 0.63 0.43 14.62
N ILE A 31 -0.56 0.31 14.06
CA ILE A 31 -1.73 1.10 14.49
C ILE A 31 -2.63 0.34 15.47
N GLY A 32 -2.25 -0.89 15.86
CA GLY A 32 -3.03 -1.74 16.76
C GLY A 32 -4.43 -2.11 16.22
N ARG A 33 -4.55 -2.33 14.91
CA ARG A 33 -5.81 -2.70 14.24
C ARG A 33 -5.71 -4.07 13.60
N THR A 34 -6.84 -4.57 13.09
CA THR A 34 -6.84 -5.83 12.33
C THR A 34 -6.45 -5.59 10.88
N THR A 35 -5.71 -6.52 10.31
CA THR A 35 -5.35 -6.52 8.89
C THR A 35 -6.58 -6.43 8.00
N SER A 36 -7.68 -7.11 8.36
CA SER A 36 -8.95 -7.06 7.62
C SER A 36 -9.59 -5.67 7.60
N ALA A 37 -9.52 -4.92 8.71
CA ALA A 37 -10.03 -3.55 8.76
C ALA A 37 -9.22 -2.62 7.84
N CYS A 38 -7.89 -2.77 7.84
CA CYS A 38 -6.99 -2.02 6.97
C CYS A 38 -7.24 -2.34 5.48
N ALA A 39 -7.37 -3.63 5.15
CA ALA A 39 -7.66 -4.08 3.80
C ALA A 39 -9.03 -3.59 3.29
N ASN A 40 -10.06 -3.62 4.15
CA ASN A 40 -11.38 -3.10 3.80
C ASN A 40 -11.30 -1.59 3.52
N ARG A 41 -10.67 -0.81 4.42
CA ARG A 41 -10.51 0.64 4.21
C ARG A 41 -9.77 0.97 2.92
N TRP A 42 -8.70 0.22 2.64
CA TRP A 42 -7.94 0.37 1.40
C TRP A 42 -8.81 0.10 0.18
N ASN A 43 -9.50 -1.04 0.15
CA ASN A 43 -10.28 -1.47 -1.02
C ASN A 43 -11.52 -0.62 -1.26
N SER A 44 -12.17 -0.11 -0.21
CA SER A 44 -13.42 0.65 -0.33
C SER A 44 -13.21 2.14 -0.60
N PHE A 45 -12.09 2.73 -0.16
CA PHE A 45 -11.89 4.19 -0.25
C PHE A 45 -10.51 4.58 -0.79
N LEU A 46 -9.43 4.13 -0.13
CA LEU A 46 -8.09 4.65 -0.43
C LEU A 46 -7.59 4.24 -1.82
N LYS A 47 -7.95 3.05 -2.31
CA LYS A 47 -7.59 2.60 -3.66
C LYS A 47 -8.05 3.60 -4.74
N TYR A 48 -9.23 4.18 -4.57
CA TYR A 48 -9.79 5.15 -5.52
C TYR A 48 -9.17 6.53 -5.31
N GLN A 49 -9.00 6.96 -4.06
CA GLN A 49 -8.37 8.25 -3.73
C GLN A 49 -6.91 8.33 -4.20
N TYR A 50 -6.14 7.26 -4.06
CA TYR A 50 -4.71 7.20 -4.37
C TYR A 50 -4.42 6.59 -5.74
N GLN A 51 -5.40 6.55 -6.66
CA GLN A 51 -5.24 5.91 -7.97
C GLN A 51 -4.02 6.43 -8.75
N ALA A 52 -3.81 7.74 -8.77
CA ALA A 52 -2.63 8.34 -9.42
C ALA A 52 -1.32 7.89 -8.76
N ALA A 53 -1.27 7.90 -7.42
CA ALA A 53 -0.09 7.45 -6.67
C ALA A 53 0.20 5.96 -6.88
N ILE A 54 -0.84 5.11 -6.99
CA ILE A 54 -0.69 3.69 -7.31
C ILE A 54 -0.05 3.50 -8.69
N GLN A 55 -0.46 4.27 -9.69
CA GLN A 55 0.13 4.19 -11.03
C GLN A 55 1.61 4.61 -11.02
N ILE A 56 1.94 5.70 -10.33
CA ILE A 56 3.32 6.14 -10.16
C ILE A 56 4.15 5.06 -9.44
N ALA A 57 3.61 4.48 -8.36
CA ALA A 57 4.26 3.43 -7.60
C ALA A 57 4.58 2.19 -8.45
N LYS A 58 3.63 1.76 -9.30
CA LYS A 58 3.84 0.66 -10.25
C LYS A 58 4.90 0.99 -11.29
N ALA A 59 4.84 2.17 -11.90
CA ALA A 59 5.84 2.60 -12.88
C ALA A 59 7.26 2.66 -12.27
N GLN A 60 7.38 3.06 -11.00
CA GLN A 60 8.64 3.03 -10.28
C GLN A 60 9.13 1.60 -10.01
N ALA A 61 8.22 0.68 -9.65
CA ALA A 61 8.53 -0.73 -9.42
C ALA A 61 9.07 -1.40 -10.71
N ASP A 62 8.44 -1.10 -11.86
CA ASP A 62 8.86 -1.62 -13.17
C ASP A 62 10.23 -1.08 -13.58
N ARG A 63 10.48 0.22 -13.41
CA ARG A 63 11.80 0.82 -13.66
C ARG A 63 12.90 0.20 -12.80
N LYS A 64 12.63 0.00 -11.50
CA LYS A 64 13.59 -0.68 -10.60
C LYS A 64 13.93 -2.10 -11.05
N ARG A 65 12.97 -2.81 -11.64
CA ARG A 65 13.19 -4.15 -12.18
C ARG A 65 14.06 -4.13 -13.44
N GLN A 66 13.93 -3.10 -14.29
CA GLN A 66 14.71 -2.96 -15.53
C GLN A 66 16.16 -2.49 -15.29
N MET A 67 16.42 -1.81 -14.17
CA MET A 67 17.76 -1.36 -13.77
C MET A 67 18.57 -2.42 -13.01
N LYS A 68 18.03 -3.63 -12.83
CA LYS A 68 18.67 -4.74 -12.13
C LYS A 68 19.05 -5.83 -13.11
#